data_AF-A0AAU8PN00-F1
#
_entry.id   AF-A0AAU8PN00-F1
#
_cell.length_a   1.000
_cell.length_b   1.000
_cell.length_c   1.000
_cell.angle_alpha   90.00
_cell.angle_beta   90.00
_cell.angle_gamma   90.00
#
_symmetry.space_group_name_H-M   'P 1'
#
loop_
_entity.id
_entity.type
_entity.pdbx_description
1 polymer ?
#
loop_
_entity_poly.entity_id
_entity_poly.type
_entity_poly.pdbx_seq_one_letter_code
_entity_poly.pdbx_strand_id
1 'polypeptide(L)'
;MKINIGSFPAQTILKKGGMGRAGWRSVPERMKFERIKPGVLFRTPWHKDRLFFKVPDPQPWPELGPCSACGTIAVWNARAVDGDHLVHFCRDEEVIPVKVGQ
;
A
#
# COMPACT_ATOMS: atom_id res chain seq x y z
N MET A 1 46.84 40.42 -29.34
CA MET A 1 45.90 41.57 -29.30
C MET A 1 44.59 41.19 -29.97
N LYS A 2 43.54 40.97 -29.17
CA LYS A 2 42.13 41.27 -29.46
C LYS A 2 41.40 41.10 -28.13
N ILE A 3 40.96 42.23 -27.60
CA ILE A 3 40.29 42.40 -26.31
C ILE A 3 38.79 42.31 -26.62
N ASN A 4 38.07 41.39 -25.99
CA ASN A 4 36.61 41.39 -26.01
C ASN A 4 36.12 41.88 -24.65
N ILE A 5 35.58 43.09 -24.68
CA ILE A 5 34.90 43.78 -23.59
C ILE A 5 33.44 43.33 -23.64
N GLY A 6 33.02 42.54 -22.65
CA GLY A 6 31.64 42.14 -22.43
C GLY A 6 31.22 42.51 -21.02
N SER A 7 30.65 43.71 -20.90
CA SER A 7 29.82 44.28 -19.83
C SER A 7 29.49 43.41 -18.59
N PHE A 8 29.92 43.88 -17.42
CA PHE A 8 29.31 43.65 -16.10
C PHE A 8 28.61 44.97 -15.68
N PRO A 9 27.80 45.06 -14.59
CA PRO A 9 26.98 44.07 -13.88
C PRO A 9 25.53 44.56 -13.62
N ALA A 10 24.66 43.70 -13.10
CA ALA A 10 23.63 44.13 -12.13
C ALA A 10 23.38 43.00 -11.14
N GLN A 11 23.76 43.25 -9.89
CA GLN A 11 23.49 42.40 -8.75
C GLN A 11 21.99 42.41 -8.45
N THR A 12 21.41 41.26 -8.14
CA THR A 12 20.32 41.23 -7.16
C THR A 12 20.53 40.03 -6.26
N ILE A 13 20.95 40.35 -5.05
CA ILE A 13 20.93 39.52 -3.86
C ILE A 13 19.46 39.29 -3.49
N LEU A 14 19.00 38.03 -3.37
CA LEU A 14 18.17 37.66 -2.23
C LEU A 14 18.07 36.14 -2.00
N LYS A 15 18.53 35.76 -0.82
CA LYS A 15 18.29 34.56 -0.01
C LYS A 15 16.96 33.82 -0.25
N LYS A 16 17.05 32.49 -0.27
CA LYS A 16 16.34 31.48 0.58
C LYS A 16 16.52 30.13 -0.13
N GLY A 17 17.30 29.18 0.39
CA GLY A 17 16.86 28.31 1.48
C GLY A 17 15.74 27.38 0.98
N GLY A 18 16.04 26.11 0.71
CA GLY A 18 15.00 25.15 0.33
C GLY A 18 15.49 23.76 -0.09
N MET A 19 15.78 22.92 0.90
CA MET A 19 15.84 21.46 0.77
C MET A 19 14.59 20.88 0.11
N GLY A 20 14.72 19.79 -0.63
CA GLY A 20 13.55 19.00 -1.03
C GLY A 20 13.87 17.81 -1.93
N ARG A 21 14.45 16.75 -1.34
CA ARG A 21 14.47 15.42 -1.96
C ARG A 21 13.03 15.02 -2.29
N ALA A 22 12.64 15.03 -3.56
CA ALA A 22 11.42 14.38 -4.00
C ALA A 22 11.67 12.87 -3.97
N GLY A 23 11.56 12.30 -2.77
CA GLY A 23 11.48 10.86 -2.58
C GLY A 23 10.30 10.34 -3.39
N TRP A 24 10.59 9.55 -4.41
CA TRP A 24 9.63 8.69 -5.06
C TRP A 24 9.00 7.83 -3.96
N ARG A 25 7.83 8.23 -3.44
CA ARG A 25 7.02 7.35 -2.61
C ARG A 25 6.57 6.26 -3.56
N SER A 26 7.24 5.12 -3.51
CA SER A 26 6.83 3.89 -4.18
C SER A 26 5.36 3.68 -3.82
N VAL A 27 4.46 3.95 -4.76
CA VAL A 27 3.04 3.63 -4.55
C VAL A 27 3.03 2.13 -4.30
N PRO A 28 2.55 1.65 -3.13
CA PRO A 28 2.65 0.25 -2.82
C PRO A 28 1.80 -0.52 -3.84
N GLU A 29 2.41 -1.54 -4.45
CA GLU A 29 1.87 -2.27 -5.59
C GLU A 29 0.50 -2.85 -5.21
N ARG A 30 -0.55 -2.47 -5.95
CA ARG A 30 -1.87 -3.09 -5.79
C ARG A 30 -1.84 -4.45 -6.46
N MET A 31 -2.27 -5.48 -5.75
CA MET A 31 -2.36 -6.84 -6.26
C MET A 31 -3.64 -7.52 -5.79
N LYS A 32 -4.03 -8.59 -6.47
CA LYS A 32 -5.19 -9.40 -6.09
C LYS A 32 -4.91 -10.18 -4.81
N PHE A 33 -5.90 -10.29 -3.93
CA PHE A 33 -5.78 -10.98 -2.65
C PHE A 33 -5.31 -12.44 -2.80
N GLU A 34 -5.76 -13.15 -3.83
CA GLU A 34 -5.29 -14.52 -4.11
C GLU A 34 -3.77 -14.60 -4.30
N ARG A 35 -3.14 -13.55 -4.84
CA ARG A 35 -1.70 -13.49 -5.11
C ARG A 35 -0.88 -13.18 -3.86
N ILE A 36 -1.50 -12.72 -2.77
CA ILE A 36 -0.82 -12.47 -1.49
C ILE A 36 -0.42 -13.81 -0.88
N LYS A 37 0.84 -13.93 -0.43
CA LYS A 37 1.27 -15.13 0.29
C LYS A 37 0.61 -15.17 1.68
N PRO A 38 0.19 -16.33 2.18
CA PRO A 38 -0.24 -16.43 3.57
C PRO A 38 0.88 -16.03 4.52
N GLY A 39 0.54 -15.51 5.70
CA GLY A 39 1.50 -14.96 6.65
C GLY A 39 1.92 -13.52 6.37
N VAL A 40 1.40 -12.89 5.32
CA VAL A 40 1.73 -11.51 4.94
C VAL A 40 0.68 -10.55 5.48
N LEU A 41 1.16 -9.40 6.01
CA LEU A 41 0.31 -8.26 6.33
C LEU A 41 -0.04 -7.49 5.06
N PHE A 42 -1.28 -7.05 4.94
CA PHE A 42 -1.76 -6.25 3.82
C PHE A 42 -2.79 -5.23 4.29
N ARG A 43 -3.09 -4.26 3.43
CA ARG A 43 -4.18 -3.28 3.58
C ARG A 43 -5.07 -3.33 2.35
N THR A 44 -6.27 -2.77 2.45
CA THR A 44 -7.15 -2.63 1.28
C THR A 44 -7.31 -1.16 0.89
N PRO A 45 -7.66 -0.85 -0.37
CA PRO A 45 -7.91 0.52 -0.81
C PRO A 45 -9.01 1.23 -0.02
N TRP A 46 -9.99 0.47 0.50
CA TRP A 46 -11.13 0.99 1.27
C TRP A 46 -10.82 1.14 2.76
N HIS A 47 -9.88 0.35 3.30
CA HIS A 47 -9.44 0.42 4.69
C HIS A 47 -7.94 0.71 4.77
N LYS A 48 -7.55 1.94 4.40
CA LYS A 48 -6.14 2.36 4.36
C LYS A 48 -5.46 2.39 5.74
N ASP A 49 -6.26 2.54 6.78
CA ASP A 49 -5.81 2.66 8.17
C ASP A 49 -5.83 1.31 8.90
N ARG A 50 -6.47 0.29 8.33
CA ARG A 50 -6.52 -1.06 8.91
C ARG A 50 -5.49 -1.97 8.27
N LEU A 51 -4.92 -2.83 9.11
CA LEU A 51 -4.00 -3.88 8.72
C LEU A 51 -4.70 -5.22 8.86
N PHE A 52 -4.51 -6.06 7.85
CA PHE A 52 -5.02 -7.42 7.82
C PHE A 52 -3.86 -8.40 7.66
N PHE A 53 -3.94 -9.53 8.32
CA PHE A 53 -3.00 -10.63 8.21
C PHE A 53 -3.62 -11.75 7.42
N LYS A 54 -2.99 -12.19 6.32
CA LYS A 54 -3.52 -13.31 5.54
C LYS A 54 -3.27 -14.63 6.27
N VAL A 55 -4.35 -15.35 6.55
CA VAL A 55 -4.31 -16.61 7.31
C VAL A 55 -3.73 -17.73 6.43
N PRO A 56 -2.76 -18.53 6.94
CA PRO A 56 -2.20 -19.70 6.25
C PRO A 56 -3.20 -20.78 5.86
N ASP A 57 -4.17 -21.03 6.73
CA ASP A 57 -5.14 -22.10 6.60
C ASP A 57 -6.56 -21.52 6.72
N PRO A 58 -7.18 -21.07 5.61
CA PRO A 58 -8.53 -20.53 5.61
C PRO A 58 -9.55 -21.60 5.98
N GLN A 59 -10.43 -21.31 6.94
CA GLN A 59 -11.47 -22.24 7.38
C GLN A 59 -12.86 -21.72 7.00
N PRO A 60 -13.83 -22.62 6.70
CA PRO A 60 -15.20 -22.21 6.41
C PRO A 60 -15.85 -21.59 7.65
N TRP A 61 -16.76 -20.63 7.42
CA TRP A 61 -17.74 -20.28 8.43
C TRP A 61 -18.96 -21.20 8.32
N PRO A 62 -19.20 -22.08 9.31
CA PRO A 62 -20.34 -23.00 9.27
C PRO A 62 -21.68 -22.25 9.22
N GLU A 63 -21.71 -21.05 9.79
CA GLU A 63 -22.93 -20.27 10.01
C GLU A 63 -23.25 -19.26 8.89
N LEU A 64 -22.27 -18.88 8.06
CA LEU A 64 -22.40 -17.72 7.16
C LEU A 64 -22.74 -18.05 5.70
N GLY A 65 -22.92 -19.31 5.34
CA GLY A 65 -23.30 -19.69 3.97
C GLY A 65 -22.31 -19.21 2.91
N PRO A 66 -22.70 -19.14 1.62
CA PRO A 66 -21.84 -18.61 0.56
C PRO A 66 -21.73 -17.08 0.64
N CYS A 67 -20.53 -16.57 0.35
CA CYS A 67 -20.29 -15.13 0.26
C CYS A 67 -21.15 -14.53 -0.86
N SER A 68 -21.91 -13.48 -0.54
CA SER A 68 -22.78 -12.79 -1.49
C SER A 68 -22.04 -12.11 -2.65
N ALA A 69 -20.76 -11.77 -2.45
CA ALA A 69 -19.95 -11.08 -3.46
C ALA A 69 -19.33 -12.04 -4.50
N CYS A 70 -18.83 -13.20 -4.07
CA CYS A 70 -18.15 -14.15 -4.98
C CYS A 70 -18.89 -15.47 -5.18
N GLY A 71 -19.99 -15.72 -4.45
CA GLY A 71 -20.79 -16.95 -4.55
C GLY A 71 -20.09 -18.21 -4.02
N THR A 72 -18.86 -18.09 -3.48
CA THR A 72 -18.11 -19.22 -2.94
C THR A 72 -18.37 -19.39 -1.44
N ILE A 73 -18.07 -20.57 -0.88
CA ILE A 73 -18.14 -20.82 0.57
C ILE A 73 -17.37 -19.71 1.29
N ALA A 74 -18.04 -18.99 2.20
CA ALA A 74 -17.41 -17.91 2.96
C ALA A 74 -16.39 -18.51 3.93
N VAL A 75 -15.14 -18.67 3.47
CA VAL A 75 -14.01 -19.02 4.32
C VAL A 75 -13.39 -17.75 4.90
N TRP A 76 -13.12 -17.71 6.19
CA TRP A 76 -12.30 -16.62 6.71
C TRP A 76 -10.85 -16.85 6.30
N ASN A 77 -10.23 -15.85 5.70
CA ASN A 77 -8.91 -15.95 5.06
C ASN A 77 -7.97 -14.82 5.45
N ALA A 78 -8.44 -13.88 6.27
CA ALA A 78 -7.65 -12.86 6.89
C ALA A 78 -8.11 -12.56 8.33
N ARG A 79 -7.22 -11.94 9.10
CA ARG A 79 -7.50 -11.45 10.45
C ARG A 79 -7.16 -9.96 10.53
N ALA A 80 -8.06 -9.15 11.07
CA ALA A 80 -7.77 -7.75 11.37
C ALA A 80 -6.79 -7.66 12.55
N VAL A 81 -5.74 -6.84 12.42
CA VAL A 81 -4.70 -6.70 13.45
C VAL A 81 -5.17 -5.87 14.64
N ASP A 82 -6.10 -4.94 14.42
CA ASP A 82 -6.59 -3.97 15.41
C ASP A 82 -7.63 -4.56 16.39
N GLY A 83 -8.35 -5.61 16.00
CA GLY A 83 -9.45 -6.15 16.82
C GLY A 83 -9.65 -7.66 16.73
N ASP A 84 -8.70 -8.39 16.16
CA ASP A 84 -8.74 -9.86 16.05
C ASP A 84 -9.87 -10.45 15.21
N HIS A 85 -10.64 -9.60 14.54
CA HIS A 85 -11.80 -10.03 13.75
C HIS A 85 -11.37 -10.87 12.56
N LEU A 86 -12.03 -12.02 12.38
CA LEU A 86 -11.88 -12.86 11.20
C LEU A 86 -12.63 -12.22 10.02
N VAL A 87 -11.98 -12.19 8.86
CA VAL A 87 -12.49 -11.52 7.66
C VAL A 87 -12.36 -12.44 6.46
N HIS A 88 -13.34 -12.37 5.58
CA HIS A 88 -13.30 -12.95 4.25
C HIS A 88 -12.98 -11.87 3.23
N PHE A 89 -11.86 -12.01 2.52
CA PHE A 89 -11.54 -11.25 1.33
C PHE A 89 -11.82 -12.09 0.08
N CYS A 90 -12.47 -11.50 -0.92
CA CYS A 90 -12.69 -12.19 -2.20
C CYS A 90 -11.34 -12.38 -2.93
N ARG A 91 -11.23 -13.39 -3.78
CA ARG A 91 -9.98 -13.70 -4.52
C ARG A 91 -9.50 -12.53 -5.39
N ASP A 92 -10.45 -11.87 -6.05
CA ASP A 92 -10.23 -10.73 -6.95
C ASP A 92 -10.16 -9.38 -6.24
N GLU A 93 -10.21 -9.37 -4.91
CA GLU A 93 -10.19 -8.15 -4.12
C GLU A 93 -8.81 -7.50 -4.19
N GLU A 94 -8.78 -6.19 -4.43
CA GLU A 94 -7.52 -5.46 -4.49
C GLU A 94 -6.97 -5.21 -3.10
N VAL A 95 -5.70 -5.54 -2.92
CA VAL A 95 -5.00 -5.38 -1.66
C VAL A 95 -3.58 -4.86 -1.90
N ILE A 96 -2.99 -4.35 -0.84
CA ILE A 96 -1.69 -3.71 -0.82
C ILE A 96 -0.84 -4.44 0.21
N PRO A 97 0.15 -5.27 -0.18
CA PRO A 97 1.02 -5.95 0.75
C PRO A 97 1.85 -4.94 1.54
N VAL A 98 2.00 -5.19 2.83
CA VAL A 98 2.84 -4.40 3.72
C VAL A 98 4.13 -5.18 3.93
N LYS A 99 5.25 -4.61 3.50
CA LYS A 99 6.57 -5.12 3.83
C LYS A 99 6.83 -4.82 5.31
N VAL A 100 6.83 -5.85 6.14
CA VAL A 100 7.44 -5.77 7.47
C VAL A 100 8.94 -5.87 7.23
N GLY A 101 9.68 -4.81 7.57
CA GLY A 101 11.13 -4.80 7.40
C GLY A 101 11.75 -5.97 8.15
N GLN A 102 12.49 -6.79 7.41
CA GLN A 102 13.52 -7.69 7.96
C GLN A 102 14.64 -6.88 8.59
#